data_AF-A0AAD9DBD3-F1
#
_entry.id   AF-A0AAD9DBD3-F1
#
_cell.length_a   1.000
_cell.length_b   1.000
_cell.length_c   1.000
_cell.angle_alpha   90.00
_cell.angle_beta   90.00
_cell.angle_gamma   90.00
#
_symmetry.space_group_name_H-M   'P 1'
#
loop_
_entity.id
_entity.type
_entity.pdbx_description
1 polymer ?
#
loop_
_entity_poly.entity_id
_entity_poly.type
_entity_poly.pdbx_seq_one_letter_code
_entity_poly.pdbx_strand_id
1 'polypeptide(L)'
;MLTDTAATGGYDLIVDFGNRRRPSEDDTGNANAATMKKEKQVRFSEDVAVHCFQCPSREEVARRWNSEQDKDVLTRDMIRDVRSIRHVLATTPMEELEKETLYGCVGLECLISSRVMNFLKKRKREHSRSVVDMQAYLGVERLAAYAANRSFESRERAQKLAAGYSEILSPIDGA
;
A
#
# COMPACT_ATOMS: atom_id res chain seq x y z
N MET A 1 10.13 3.16 -42.89
CA MET A 1 10.64 4.44 -42.36
C MET A 1 9.66 4.93 -41.32
N LEU A 2 9.94 4.66 -40.04
CA LEU A 2 9.17 5.14 -38.89
C LEU A 2 10.22 5.74 -37.95
N THR A 3 10.10 7.04 -37.70
CA THR A 3 11.05 7.81 -36.90
C THR A 3 10.74 7.63 -35.42
N ASP A 4 11.71 7.09 -34.69
CA ASP A 4 11.84 7.20 -33.25
C ASP A 4 11.85 8.68 -32.84
N THR A 5 11.04 9.03 -31.85
CA THR A 5 11.21 10.28 -31.09
C THR A 5 11.53 9.90 -29.66
N ALA A 6 12.78 10.18 -29.29
CA ALA A 6 13.37 9.92 -27.99
C ALA A 6 12.67 10.75 -26.90
N ALA A 7 12.18 10.06 -25.86
CA ALA A 7 11.74 10.68 -24.62
C ALA A 7 12.96 11.28 -23.91
N THR A 8 13.06 12.61 -23.91
CA THR A 8 14.05 13.35 -23.14
C THR A 8 13.51 13.50 -21.72
N GLY A 9 14.28 12.99 -20.75
CA GLY A 9 13.90 12.95 -19.34
C GLY A 9 13.70 14.34 -18.73
N GLY A 10 12.65 14.46 -17.92
CA GLY A 10 12.47 15.51 -16.93
C GLY A 10 12.11 14.84 -15.61
N TYR A 11 13.00 14.94 -14.63
CA TYR A 11 12.77 14.44 -13.27
C TYR A 11 11.81 15.41 -12.57
N ASP A 12 10.52 15.07 -12.50
CA ASP A 12 9.55 15.84 -11.72
C ASP A 12 9.75 15.53 -10.23
N LEU A 13 10.43 16.45 -9.55
CA LEU A 13 10.56 16.50 -8.11
C LEU A 13 9.19 16.80 -7.49
N ILE A 14 8.60 15.78 -6.86
CA ILE A 14 7.41 15.91 -6.01
C ILE A 14 7.80 16.77 -4.78
N VAL A 15 7.27 17.99 -4.70
CA VAL A 15 7.48 18.87 -3.54
C VAL A 15 6.42 18.57 -2.48
N ASP A 16 6.90 18.21 -1.29
CA ASP A 16 6.12 17.95 -0.08
C ASP A 16 5.62 19.26 0.55
N PHE A 17 4.34 19.33 0.88
CA PHE A 17 3.75 20.48 1.56
C PHE A 17 3.57 20.19 3.04
N GLY A 18 4.62 20.55 3.80
CA GLY A 18 4.59 20.69 5.24
C GLY A 18 3.47 21.65 5.68
N ASN A 19 2.54 21.10 6.44
CA ASN A 19 1.42 21.76 7.08
C ASN A 19 1.92 22.80 8.11
N ARG A 20 1.49 24.08 8.07
CA ARG A 20 1.16 24.92 9.25
C ARG A 20 0.85 26.40 8.96
N ARG A 21 -0.39 26.76 9.36
CA ARG A 21 -0.83 27.95 10.14
C ARG A 21 -0.55 29.37 9.63
N ARG A 22 -1.64 30.13 9.43
CA ARG A 22 -1.69 31.60 9.51
C ARG A 22 -1.39 32.08 10.94
N PRO A 23 -0.74 33.24 11.08
CA PRO A 23 -1.46 34.34 11.72
C PRO A 23 -1.30 35.72 11.04
N SER A 24 -2.36 36.48 11.26
CA SER A 24 -2.66 37.92 11.16
C SER A 24 -1.55 38.98 11.07
N GLU A 25 -1.93 40.04 10.35
CA GLU A 25 -1.37 41.40 10.25
C GLU A 25 -1.09 42.04 11.63
N ASP A 26 0.10 42.63 11.81
CA ASP A 26 0.28 44.09 11.94
C ASP A 26 1.74 44.47 12.28
N ASP A 27 2.10 45.66 11.80
CA ASP A 27 3.03 46.63 12.40
C ASP A 27 4.47 46.80 11.87
N THR A 28 4.97 48.01 12.13
CA THR A 28 5.70 48.90 11.24
C THR A 28 7.17 49.02 11.66
N GLY A 29 8.07 49.01 10.66
CA GLY A 29 9.33 49.78 10.65
C GLY A 29 10.50 49.32 11.54
N ASN A 30 11.56 48.79 10.93
CA ASN A 30 12.90 49.39 11.07
C ASN A 30 13.89 48.84 10.02
N ALA A 31 14.64 49.75 9.41
CA ALA A 31 15.72 49.42 8.47
C ALA A 31 16.96 48.95 9.24
N ASN A 32 17.50 47.77 8.90
CA ASN A 32 18.94 47.54 8.69
C ASN A 32 19.26 46.10 8.27
N ALA A 33 20.07 46.01 7.22
CA ALA A 33 20.90 44.88 6.79
C ALA A 33 20.25 43.48 6.79
N ALA A 34 19.68 43.08 5.66
CA ALA A 34 19.59 41.68 5.30
C ALA A 34 19.70 41.55 3.78
N THR A 35 20.73 40.82 3.35
CA THR A 35 20.81 40.20 2.03
C THR A 35 19.42 39.83 1.56
N MET A 36 18.92 40.47 0.50
CA MET A 36 17.60 40.21 -0.05
C MET A 36 17.54 38.74 -0.50
N LYS A 37 17.18 37.85 0.43
CA LYS A 37 16.76 36.50 0.14
C LYS A 37 15.51 36.67 -0.70
N LYS A 38 15.64 36.49 -2.01
CA LYS A 38 14.48 36.41 -2.92
C LYS A 38 13.52 35.40 -2.31
N GLU A 39 12.43 35.87 -1.74
CA GLU A 39 11.39 35.02 -1.18
C GLU A 39 10.85 34.19 -2.33
N LYS A 40 11.08 32.88 -2.27
CA LYS A 40 10.59 31.95 -3.29
C LYS A 40 9.08 31.89 -3.15
N GLN A 41 8.38 32.60 -4.03
CA GLN A 41 6.92 32.64 -4.04
C GLN A 41 6.40 31.41 -4.79
N VAL A 42 5.54 30.62 -4.14
CA VAL A 42 4.89 29.45 -4.75
C VAL A 42 3.82 29.95 -5.71
N ARG A 43 3.92 29.57 -6.98
CA ARG A 43 2.89 29.80 -8.00
C ARG A 43 2.30 28.45 -8.38
N PHE A 44 0.98 28.37 -8.48
CA PHE A 44 0.29 27.19 -8.96
C PHE A 44 0.17 27.27 -10.48
N SER A 45 0.40 26.15 -11.16
CA SER A 45 0.07 26.01 -12.58
C SER A 45 -1.45 26.13 -12.73
N GLU A 46 -1.92 26.95 -13.67
CA GLU A 46 -3.34 26.99 -14.05
C GLU A 46 -3.76 25.69 -14.75
N ASP A 47 -2.81 24.99 -15.37
CA ASP A 47 -3.08 23.81 -16.16
C ASP A 47 -3.02 22.53 -15.32
N VAL A 48 -4.10 21.75 -15.39
CA VAL A 48 -4.20 20.41 -14.82
C VAL A 48 -4.15 19.39 -15.95
N ALA A 49 -3.11 18.55 -15.95
CA ALA A 49 -3.04 17.41 -16.86
C ALA A 49 -3.87 16.24 -16.32
N VAL A 50 -5.03 15.98 -16.94
CA VAL A 50 -5.86 14.81 -16.63
C VAL A 50 -5.55 13.71 -17.64
N HIS A 51 -4.97 12.61 -17.18
CA HIS A 51 -4.79 11.41 -18.00
C HIS A 51 -6.03 10.52 -17.90
N CYS A 52 -6.83 10.48 -18.96
CA CYS A 52 -7.93 9.55 -19.09
C CYS A 52 -7.44 8.23 -19.69
N PHE A 53 -7.36 7.19 -18.87
CA PHE A 53 -7.09 5.84 -19.35
C PHE A 53 -8.39 5.21 -19.86
N GLN A 54 -8.35 4.58 -21.05
CA GLN A 54 -9.47 3.79 -21.52
C GLN A 54 -9.67 2.59 -20.59
N CYS A 55 -10.92 2.40 -20.15
CA CYS A 55 -11.30 1.20 -19.41
C CYS A 55 -11.16 0.00 -20.37
N PRO A 56 -10.34 -1.01 -20.06
CA PRO A 56 -10.15 -2.16 -20.94
C PRO A 56 -11.48 -2.87 -21.18
N SER A 57 -11.66 -3.40 -22.39
CA SER A 57 -12.87 -4.14 -22.74
C SER A 57 -13.01 -5.40 -21.87
N ARG A 58 -14.23 -5.95 -21.74
CA ARG A 58 -14.45 -7.20 -20.98
C ARG A 58 -13.60 -8.35 -21.54
N GLU A 59 -13.38 -8.39 -22.85
CA GLU A 59 -12.52 -9.40 -23.50
C GLU A 59 -11.04 -9.15 -23.23
N GLU A 60 -10.60 -7.90 -23.12
CA GLU A 60 -9.22 -7.56 -22.73
C GLU A 60 -8.95 -7.89 -21.26
N VAL A 61 -9.92 -7.64 -20.38
CA VAL A 61 -9.85 -8.06 -18.98
C VAL A 61 -9.80 -9.58 -18.88
N ALA A 62 -10.59 -10.30 -19.67
CA ALA A 62 -10.56 -11.76 -19.72
C ALA A 62 -9.24 -12.33 -20.30
N ARG A 63 -8.60 -11.61 -21.23
CA ARG A 63 -7.29 -11.98 -21.82
C ARG A 63 -6.09 -11.56 -20.96
N ARG A 64 -6.25 -10.61 -20.03
CA ARG A 64 -5.17 -10.13 -19.15
C ARG A 64 -4.94 -11.08 -17.98
N TRP A 65 -3.79 -11.79 -17.97
CA TRP A 65 -3.09 -12.47 -16.85
C TRP A 65 -3.91 -13.26 -15.81
N ASN A 66 -5.22 -13.40 -15.97
CA ASN A 66 -6.15 -13.96 -14.99
C ASN A 66 -7.31 -14.62 -15.74
N SER A 67 -7.02 -15.46 -16.73
CA SER A 67 -8.05 -16.33 -17.27
C SER A 67 -8.61 -17.20 -16.13
N GLU A 68 -9.86 -17.66 -16.22
CA GLU A 68 -10.41 -18.54 -15.17
C GLU A 68 -9.56 -19.81 -14.99
N GLN A 69 -8.94 -20.29 -16.06
CA GLN A 69 -8.00 -21.41 -16.01
C GLN A 69 -6.74 -21.07 -15.21
N ASP A 70 -6.15 -19.88 -15.38
CA ASP A 70 -4.98 -19.46 -14.60
C ASP A 70 -5.32 -19.34 -13.12
N LYS A 71 -6.50 -18.81 -12.79
CA LYS A 71 -6.98 -18.74 -11.41
C LYS A 71 -7.17 -20.12 -10.79
N ASP A 72 -7.70 -21.07 -11.55
CA ASP A 72 -7.90 -22.45 -11.09
C ASP A 72 -6.58 -23.18 -10.86
N VAL A 73 -5.59 -22.96 -11.73
CA VAL A 73 -4.22 -23.50 -11.55
C VAL A 73 -3.58 -22.90 -10.31
N LEU A 74 -3.58 -21.57 -10.19
CA LEU A 74 -3.04 -20.86 -9.04
C LEU A 74 -3.70 -21.31 -7.72
N THR A 75 -5.02 -21.48 -7.73
CA THR A 75 -5.76 -21.92 -6.55
C THR A 75 -5.35 -23.34 -6.14
N ARG A 76 -5.17 -24.24 -7.10
CA ARG A 76 -4.71 -25.61 -6.83
C ARG A 76 -3.29 -25.63 -6.26
N ASP A 77 -2.38 -24.85 -6.85
CA ASP A 77 -1.01 -24.71 -6.35
C ASP A 77 -1.00 -24.16 -4.92
N MET A 78 -1.75 -23.08 -4.66
CA MET A 78 -1.89 -22.51 -3.32
C MET A 78 -2.43 -23.53 -2.29
N ILE A 79 -3.44 -24.33 -2.65
CA ILE A 79 -3.99 -25.36 -1.75
C ILE A 79 -2.93 -26.43 -1.44
N ARG A 80 -2.18 -26.86 -2.45
CA ARG A 80 -1.07 -27.82 -2.28
C ARG A 80 -0.04 -27.25 -1.31
N ASP A 81 0.38 -26.01 -1.53
CA ASP A 81 1.42 -25.36 -0.73
C ASP A 81 0.98 -25.19 0.72
N VAL A 82 -0.26 -24.74 0.95
CA VAL A 82 -0.85 -24.66 2.30
C VAL A 82 -0.87 -26.02 3.00
N ARG A 83 -1.20 -27.10 2.29
CA ARG A 83 -1.19 -28.46 2.86
C ARG A 83 0.23 -28.92 3.20
N SER A 84 1.17 -28.69 2.30
CA SER A 84 2.59 -29.04 2.49
C SER A 84 3.16 -28.31 3.70
N ILE A 85 3.00 -26.99 3.74
CA ILE A 85 3.47 -26.14 4.85
C ILE A 85 2.81 -26.54 6.17
N ARG A 86 1.50 -26.78 6.18
CA ARG A 86 0.81 -27.25 7.39
C ARG A 86 1.37 -28.56 7.91
N HIS A 87 1.72 -29.48 7.02
CA HIS A 87 2.31 -30.74 7.42
C HIS A 87 3.68 -30.50 8.07
N VAL A 88 4.56 -29.75 7.41
CA VAL A 88 5.89 -29.42 7.91
C VAL A 88 5.83 -28.72 9.27
N LEU A 89 4.98 -27.69 9.41
CA LEU A 89 4.81 -26.97 10.69
C LEU A 89 4.21 -27.84 11.81
N ALA A 90 3.54 -28.94 11.48
CA ALA A 90 2.98 -29.87 12.47
C ALA A 90 3.96 -30.96 12.89
N THR A 91 4.90 -31.33 12.02
CA THR A 91 5.84 -32.44 12.25
C THR A 91 7.23 -32.00 12.65
N THR A 92 7.61 -30.77 12.32
CA THR A 92 8.98 -30.27 12.51
C THR A 92 9.01 -29.23 13.62
N PRO A 93 9.90 -29.37 14.63
CA PRO A 93 10.14 -28.34 15.63
C PRO A 93 10.53 -26.99 15.00
N MET A 94 10.18 -25.88 15.65
CA MET A 94 10.38 -24.53 15.12
C MET A 94 11.87 -24.21 14.91
N GLU A 95 12.73 -24.79 15.74
CA GLU A 95 14.19 -24.61 15.73
C GLU A 95 14.85 -25.29 14.53
N GLU A 96 14.21 -26.31 13.96
CA GLU A 96 14.70 -27.09 12.83
C GLU A 96 14.09 -26.62 11.50
N LEU A 97 13.22 -25.61 11.52
CA LEU A 97 12.56 -25.11 10.32
C LEU A 97 13.50 -24.23 9.49
N GLU A 98 13.65 -24.58 8.22
CA GLU A 98 14.39 -23.75 7.26
C GLU A 98 13.70 -22.39 7.05
N LYS A 99 14.49 -21.34 6.85
CA LYS A 99 14.00 -19.97 6.62
C LYS A 99 13.13 -19.90 5.36
N GLU A 100 13.46 -20.71 4.35
CA GLU A 100 12.75 -20.82 3.09
C GLU A 100 11.31 -21.30 3.30
N THR A 101 11.10 -22.24 4.23
CA THR A 101 9.76 -22.71 4.59
C THR A 101 8.97 -21.61 5.30
N LEU A 102 9.63 -20.85 6.17
CA LEU A 102 9.02 -19.68 6.82
C LEU A 102 8.62 -18.59 5.81
N TYR A 103 9.44 -18.34 4.79
CA TYR A 103 9.10 -17.41 3.71
C TYR A 103 7.94 -17.91 2.86
N GLY A 104 7.86 -19.23 2.62
CA GLY A 104 6.72 -19.85 1.95
C GLY A 104 5.39 -19.65 2.69
N CYS A 105 5.42 -19.36 3.99
CA CYS A 105 4.22 -19.08 4.78
C CYS A 105 3.67 -17.66 4.57
N VAL A 106 4.47 -16.74 4.02
CA VAL A 106 4.11 -15.31 3.89
C VAL A 106 2.94 -15.15 2.93
N GLY A 107 1.88 -14.47 3.39
CA GLY A 107 0.62 -14.33 2.66
C GLY A 107 -0.31 -15.55 2.73
N LEU A 108 0.16 -16.69 3.26
CA LEU A 108 -0.64 -17.91 3.45
C LEU A 108 -1.00 -18.15 4.92
N GLU A 109 -0.62 -17.26 5.84
CA GLU A 109 -0.75 -17.43 7.29
C GLU A 109 -2.21 -17.64 7.70
N CYS A 110 -3.12 -16.91 7.05
CA CYS A 110 -4.55 -17.05 7.30
C CYS A 110 -5.11 -18.38 6.80
N LEU A 111 -4.48 -19.03 5.82
CA LEU A 111 -4.89 -20.34 5.30
C LEU A 111 -4.30 -21.47 6.14
N ILE A 112 -3.10 -21.26 6.70
CA ILE A 112 -2.40 -22.21 7.56
C ILE A 112 -3.05 -22.25 8.96
N SER A 113 -3.46 -21.11 9.53
CA SER A 113 -4.06 -21.04 10.87
C SER A 113 -5.55 -20.69 10.85
N SER A 114 -6.40 -21.63 11.29
CA SER A 114 -7.84 -21.39 11.44
C SER A 114 -8.16 -20.28 12.43
N ARG A 115 -7.33 -20.14 13.49
CA ARG A 115 -7.45 -19.05 14.46
C ARG A 115 -7.22 -17.69 13.82
N VAL A 116 -6.17 -17.55 13.00
CA VAL A 116 -5.88 -16.32 12.26
C VAL A 116 -7.00 -16.04 11.25
N MET A 117 -7.46 -17.05 10.51
CA MET A 117 -8.59 -16.91 9.59
C MET A 117 -9.83 -16.36 10.27
N ASN A 118 -10.23 -16.97 11.40
CA ASN A 118 -11.43 -16.60 12.13
C ASN A 118 -11.33 -15.19 12.70
N PHE A 119 -10.16 -14.83 13.24
CA PHE A 119 -9.88 -13.48 13.70
C PHE A 119 -10.03 -12.45 12.58
N LEU A 120 -9.42 -12.70 11.42
CA LEU A 120 -9.49 -11.80 10.26
C LEU A 120 -10.92 -11.69 9.71
N LYS A 121 -11.66 -12.81 9.61
CA LYS A 121 -13.08 -12.82 9.21
C LYS A 121 -13.93 -11.99 10.16
N LYS A 122 -13.76 -12.16 11.47
CA LYS A 122 -14.48 -11.40 12.50
C LYS A 122 -14.18 -9.90 12.37
N ARG A 123 -12.90 -9.54 12.31
CA ARG A 123 -12.47 -8.14 12.19
C ARG A 123 -12.97 -7.48 10.90
N LYS A 124 -12.93 -8.20 9.76
CA LYS A 124 -13.49 -7.72 8.49
C LYS A 124 -14.99 -7.45 8.61
N ARG A 125 -15.75 -8.38 9.21
CA ARG A 125 -17.20 -8.22 9.44
C ARG A 125 -17.49 -7.02 10.33
N GLU A 126 -16.75 -6.86 11.42
CA GLU A 126 -16.89 -5.72 12.34
C GLU A 126 -16.57 -4.39 11.63
N HIS A 127 -15.52 -4.34 10.83
CA HIS A 127 -15.17 -3.16 10.05
C HIS A 127 -16.29 -2.81 9.04
N SER A 128 -16.74 -3.78 8.24
CA SER A 128 -17.82 -3.56 7.27
C SER A 128 -19.10 -3.09 7.96
N ARG A 129 -19.48 -3.72 9.08
CA ARG A 129 -20.66 -3.30 9.86
C ARG A 129 -20.50 -1.87 10.36
N SER A 130 -19.34 -1.54 10.94
CA SER A 130 -19.05 -0.19 11.43
C SER A 130 -19.08 0.85 10.31
N VAL A 131 -18.67 0.53 9.08
CA VAL A 131 -18.78 1.44 7.94
C VAL A 131 -20.24 1.64 7.55
N VAL A 132 -21.02 0.56 7.45
CA VAL A 132 -22.46 0.64 7.14
C VAL A 132 -23.22 1.43 8.21
N ASP A 133 -22.94 1.20 9.48
CA ASP A 133 -23.58 1.93 10.58
C ASP A 133 -23.30 3.45 10.48
N MET A 134 -22.10 3.83 10.03
CA MET A 134 -21.72 5.24 9.87
C MET A 134 -22.26 5.89 8.58
N GLN A 135 -22.74 5.11 7.60
CA GLN A 135 -23.38 5.66 6.40
C GLN A 135 -24.63 6.47 6.72
N ALA A 136 -25.32 6.15 7.82
CA ALA A 136 -26.49 6.90 8.27
C ALA A 136 -26.16 8.32 8.77
N TYR A 137 -24.90 8.59 9.12
CA TYR A 137 -24.49 9.83 9.79
C TYR A 137 -23.44 10.63 9.00
N LEU A 138 -22.76 10.01 8.04
CA LEU A 138 -21.64 10.62 7.32
C LEU A 138 -21.90 10.69 5.81
N GLY A 139 -21.56 11.82 5.20
CA GLY A 139 -21.42 11.94 3.76
C GLY A 139 -20.23 11.13 3.23
N VAL A 140 -20.21 10.90 1.91
CA VAL A 140 -19.29 9.99 1.20
C VAL A 140 -17.81 10.23 1.55
N GLU A 141 -17.34 11.48 1.52
CA GLU A 141 -15.93 11.81 1.79
C GLU A 141 -15.51 11.50 3.24
N ARG A 142 -16.38 11.87 4.21
CA ARG A 142 -16.11 11.60 5.63
C ARG A 142 -16.19 10.11 5.95
N LEU A 143 -17.05 9.38 5.26
CA LEU A 143 -17.14 7.93 5.37
C LEU A 143 -15.90 7.24 4.80
N ALA A 144 -15.37 7.71 3.66
CA ALA A 144 -14.14 7.21 3.08
C ALA A 144 -12.94 7.45 4.02
N ALA A 145 -12.84 8.66 4.58
CA ALA A 145 -11.85 8.98 5.60
C ALA A 145 -12.00 8.11 6.86
N TYR A 146 -13.23 7.88 7.31
CA TYR A 146 -13.53 6.99 8.45
C TYR A 146 -13.06 5.55 8.18
N ALA A 147 -13.39 5.00 7.02
CA ALA A 147 -12.98 3.65 6.63
C ALA A 147 -11.45 3.54 6.53
N ALA A 148 -10.79 4.54 5.93
CA ALA A 148 -9.33 4.61 5.80
C ALA A 148 -8.61 4.74 7.15
N ASN A 149 -9.20 5.48 8.10
CA ASN A 149 -8.64 5.62 9.43
C ASN A 149 -8.81 4.31 10.24
N ARG A 150 -9.94 3.63 10.12
CA ARG A 150 -10.18 2.32 10.75
C ARG A 150 -9.30 1.20 10.19
N SER A 151 -8.83 1.34 8.94
CA SER A 151 -7.86 0.41 8.35
C SER A 151 -6.40 0.72 8.70
N PHE A 152 -6.12 1.83 9.41
CA PHE A 152 -4.77 2.26 9.79
C PHE A 152 -3.99 1.16 10.52
N GLU A 153 -4.55 0.57 11.58
CA GLU A 153 -3.90 -0.51 12.34
C GLU A 153 -3.59 -1.76 11.49
N SER A 154 -4.36 -1.98 10.42
CA SER A 154 -4.09 -3.09 9.49
C SER A 154 -2.91 -2.75 8.59
N ARG A 155 -2.85 -1.52 8.09
CA ARG A 155 -1.74 -1.03 7.28
C ARG A 155 -0.44 -0.94 8.07
N GLU A 156 -0.50 -0.43 9.30
CA GLU A 156 0.65 -0.37 10.21
C GLU A 156 1.19 -1.77 10.51
N ARG A 157 0.31 -2.76 10.75
CA ARG A 157 0.74 -4.16 10.92
C ARG A 157 1.37 -4.73 9.66
N ALA A 158 0.76 -4.50 8.50
CA ALA A 158 1.33 -4.95 7.23
C ALA A 158 2.71 -4.32 7.00
N GLN A 159 2.88 -3.04 7.33
CA GLN A 159 4.16 -2.33 7.26
C GLN A 159 5.19 -2.92 8.23
N LYS A 160 4.82 -3.20 9.49
CA LYS A 160 5.71 -3.84 10.48
C LYS A 160 6.14 -5.23 10.04
N LEU A 161 5.21 -6.02 9.49
CA LEU A 161 5.52 -7.33 8.93
C LEU A 161 6.50 -7.21 7.75
N ALA A 162 6.21 -6.33 6.80
CA ALA A 162 7.08 -6.09 5.65
C ALA A 162 8.49 -5.62 6.07
N ALA A 163 8.57 -4.70 7.04
CA ALA A 163 9.85 -4.23 7.58
C ALA A 163 10.62 -5.37 8.27
N GLY A 164 9.94 -6.18 9.09
CA GLY A 164 10.54 -7.34 9.72
C GLY A 164 11.09 -8.35 8.71
N TYR A 165 10.38 -8.63 7.62
CA TYR A 165 10.91 -9.49 6.56
C TYR A 165 12.12 -8.87 5.85
N SER A 166 12.13 -7.55 5.65
CA SER A 166 13.25 -6.86 5.02
C SER A 166 14.55 -6.96 5.84
N GLU A 167 14.45 -6.97 7.17
CA GLU A 167 15.60 -7.15 8.07
C GLU A 167 16.17 -8.59 8.01
N ILE A 168 15.32 -9.59 7.82
CA ILE A 168 15.74 -11.00 7.72
C ILE A 168 16.37 -11.28 6.34
N LEU A 169 15.95 -10.56 5.30
CA LEU A 169 16.42 -10.71 3.92
C LEU A 169 17.66 -9.87 3.57
N SER A 170 18.05 -8.90 4.42
CA SER A 170 19.33 -8.21 4.24
C SER A 170 20.50 -9.20 4.30
N PRO A 171 21.46 -9.14 3.35
CA PRO A 171 22.67 -9.94 3.45
C PRO A 171 23.35 -9.67 4.79
N ILE A 172 23.82 -10.73 5.45
CA ILE A 172 24.80 -10.58 6.52
C ILE A 172 26.06 -10.07 5.81
N ASP A 173 26.26 -8.76 5.81
CA ASP A 173 27.53 -8.17 5.40
C ASP A 173 28.61 -8.68 6.37
N GLY A 174 29.37 -9.69 5.91
CA GLY A 174 30.58 -10.17 6.57
C GLY A 174 30.52 -11.61 7.10
N ALA A 175 30.87 -12.55 6.23
CA ALA A 175 31.61 -13.76 6.60
C ALA A 175 32.64 -14.05 5.50
#